data_AF-A0A915JFB6-F1
#
_entry.id   AF-A0A915JFB6-F1
#
_cell.length_a   1.000
_cell.length_b   1.000
_cell.length_c   1.000
_cell.angle_alpha   90.00
_cell.angle_beta   90.00
_cell.angle_gamma   90.00
#
_symmetry.space_group_name_H-M   'P 1'
#
loop_
_entity.id
_entity.type
_entity.pdbx_description
1 polymer ?
#
loop_
_entity_poly.entity_id
_entity_poly.type
_entity_poly.pdbx_seq_one_letter_code
_entity_poly.pdbx_strand_id
1 'polypeptide(L)'
;MRILVLLVITECSFGAPSGKHKEYYSMDTGDMQEAMAYLQKFGYLELKNLCAGNCLMQNEGKIVGALKKFQESMSLKITGYLDGETRKVMKKPRCVQPDSSSIRKKRYVIEGTRSLK
;
A
#
# COMPACT_ATOMS: atom_id res chain seq x y z
N MET A 1 -29.43 58.51 6.82
CA MET A 1 -27.97 58.47 7.05
C MET A 1 -27.65 57.35 8.04
N ARG A 2 -27.65 56.10 7.58
CA ARG A 2 -27.36 54.89 8.36
C ARG A 2 -26.44 54.01 7.51
N ILE A 3 -25.20 54.44 7.32
CA ILE A 3 -24.19 53.59 6.71
C ILE A 3 -23.42 52.98 7.88
N LEU A 4 -24.01 51.92 8.44
CA LEU A 4 -23.33 51.05 9.38
C LEU A 4 -22.32 50.22 8.61
N VAL A 5 -21.09 50.39 9.03
CA VAL A 5 -19.90 49.60 8.73
C VAL A 5 -20.18 48.12 9.01
N LEU A 6 -19.43 47.26 8.29
CA LEU A 6 -18.94 45.92 8.67
C LEU A 6 -19.44 44.77 7.78
N LEU A 7 -18.62 44.49 6.75
CA LEU A 7 -18.05 43.18 6.47
C LEU A 7 -18.97 41.99 6.77
N VAL A 8 -19.85 41.69 5.81
CA VAL A 8 -20.49 40.38 5.75
C VAL A 8 -19.43 39.38 5.26
N ILE A 9 -18.76 38.78 6.24
CA ILE A 9 -18.25 37.40 6.23
C ILE A 9 -17.30 37.10 5.07
N THR A 10 -16.09 37.65 5.21
CA THR A 10 -14.87 36.90 4.90
C THR A 10 -14.90 35.57 5.68
N GLU A 11 -14.26 34.54 5.11
CA GLU A 11 -14.15 33.16 5.63
C GLU A 11 -15.31 32.20 5.27
N CYS A 12 -15.50 31.93 3.96
CA CYS A 12 -15.85 30.57 3.56
C CYS A 12 -14.79 29.65 4.17
N SER A 13 -15.14 28.98 5.26
CA SER A 13 -14.33 27.94 5.86
C SER A 13 -14.29 26.75 4.92
N PHE A 14 -13.52 26.88 3.84
CA PHE A 14 -12.96 25.76 3.11
C PHE A 14 -12.11 25.03 4.14
N GLY A 15 -12.71 24.03 4.76
CA GLY A 15 -12.03 23.10 5.64
C GLY A 15 -10.85 22.53 4.88
N ALA A 16 -9.68 23.11 5.12
CA ALA A 16 -8.42 22.57 4.64
C ALA A 16 -8.34 21.14 5.17
N PRO A 17 -8.24 20.11 4.31
CA PRO A 17 -7.84 18.81 4.82
C PRO A 17 -6.49 19.01 5.49
N SER A 18 -6.50 18.84 6.80
CA SER A 18 -5.32 18.79 7.66
C SER A 18 -4.37 17.77 7.08
N GLY A 19 -3.47 18.24 6.20
CA GLY A 19 -2.29 17.54 5.78
C GLY A 19 -1.42 17.42 7.01
N LYS A 20 -1.70 16.40 7.83
CA LYS A 20 -0.86 16.04 8.97
C LYS A 20 0.56 15.98 8.46
N HIS A 21 1.38 16.80 9.11
CA HIS A 21 2.80 16.94 8.88
C HIS A 21 3.40 15.55 8.63
N LYS A 22 3.99 15.36 7.45
CA LYS A 22 4.63 14.10 7.06
C LYS A 22 5.69 13.77 8.11
N GLU A 23 5.39 12.82 8.96
CA GLU A 23 6.33 12.12 9.81
C GLU A 23 7.24 11.31 8.86
N TYR A 24 8.34 11.95 8.46
CA TYR A 24 9.39 11.38 7.63
C TYR A 24 10.17 10.38 8.50
N TYR A 25 9.83 9.10 8.36
CA TYR A 25 10.14 7.99 9.27
C TYR A 25 11.65 7.66 9.38
N SER A 26 12.11 7.43 10.61
CA SER A 26 13.36 6.76 10.96
C SER A 26 13.27 5.26 10.61
N MET A 27 14.08 4.82 9.67
CA MET A 27 14.08 3.47 9.10
C MET A 27 14.56 2.43 10.13
N ASP A 28 13.64 1.79 10.85
CA ASP A 28 13.96 0.60 11.64
C ASP A 28 14.01 -0.65 10.75
N THR A 29 15.06 -1.45 10.92
CA THR A 29 15.30 -2.64 10.09
C THR A 29 14.23 -3.72 10.26
N GLY A 30 13.55 -3.74 11.42
CA GLY A 30 12.47 -4.69 11.72
C GLY A 30 11.21 -4.47 10.88
N ASP A 31 10.75 -3.21 10.76
CA ASP A 31 9.55 -2.88 9.99
C ASP A 31 9.70 -3.22 8.49
N MET A 32 10.89 -2.98 7.92
CA MET A 32 11.17 -3.33 6.53
C MET A 32 11.14 -4.84 6.28
N GLN A 33 11.64 -5.63 7.25
CA GLN A 33 11.58 -7.09 7.17
C GLN A 33 10.14 -7.61 7.22
N GLU A 34 9.30 -7.06 8.11
CA GLU A 34 7.87 -7.40 8.18
C GLU A 34 7.15 -7.08 6.86
N ALA A 35 7.38 -5.88 6.32
CA ALA A 35 6.80 -5.45 5.04
C ALA A 35 7.27 -6.34 3.88
N MET A 36 8.54 -6.74 3.87
CA MET A 36 9.09 -7.65 2.85
C MET A 36 8.43 -9.03 2.90
N ALA A 37 8.32 -9.61 4.10
CA ALA A 37 7.65 -10.90 4.30
C ALA A 37 6.18 -10.85 3.86
N TYR A 38 5.52 -9.72 4.12
CA TYR A 38 4.16 -9.48 3.67
C TYR A 38 4.05 -9.40 2.14
N LEU A 39 4.86 -8.57 1.50
CA LEU A 39 4.86 -8.43 0.04
C LEU A 39 5.16 -9.76 -0.66
N GLN A 40 6.03 -10.58 -0.08
CA GLN A 40 6.27 -11.95 -0.52
C GLN A 40 5.02 -12.82 -0.41
N LYS A 41 4.36 -12.83 0.76
CA LYS A 41 3.19 -13.67 1.03
C LYS A 41 2.06 -13.43 0.02
N PHE A 42 1.86 -12.18 -0.40
CA PHE A 42 0.81 -11.80 -1.33
C PHE A 42 1.26 -11.74 -2.80
N GLY A 43 2.50 -12.12 -3.10
CA GLY A 43 3.03 -12.27 -4.45
C GLY A 43 3.54 -10.98 -5.09
N TYR A 44 3.61 -9.86 -4.36
CA TYR A 44 4.17 -8.61 -4.89
C TYR A 44 5.69 -8.69 -5.08
N LEU A 45 6.37 -9.59 -4.36
CA LEU A 45 7.80 -9.79 -4.41
C LEU A 45 8.14 -11.28 -4.65
N GLU A 46 8.91 -11.57 -5.71
CA GLU A 46 9.40 -12.91 -6.01
C GLU A 46 10.82 -13.12 -5.46
N LEU A 47 10.99 -14.02 -4.48
CA LEU A 47 12.27 -14.27 -3.81
C LEU A 47 13.23 -15.19 -4.56
N LYS A 48 12.91 -15.61 -5.79
CA LYS A 48 13.72 -16.60 -6.54
C LYS A 48 15.20 -16.22 -6.69
N ASN A 49 15.56 -14.95 -6.49
CA ASN A 49 16.94 -14.43 -6.58
C ASN A 49 17.34 -13.51 -5.40
N LEU A 50 16.63 -13.53 -4.27
CA LEU A 50 16.92 -12.67 -3.12
C LEU A 50 17.68 -13.48 -2.07
N CYS A 51 19.00 -13.54 -2.20
CA CYS A 51 19.88 -14.27 -1.30
C CYS A 51 19.69 -13.85 0.17
N ALA A 52 19.58 -14.86 1.04
CA ALA A 52 19.20 -14.81 2.45
C ALA A 52 20.23 -14.17 3.41
N GLY A 53 21.07 -13.22 2.97
CA GLY A 53 22.20 -12.77 3.78
C GLY A 53 22.59 -11.30 3.74
N ASN A 54 22.43 -10.57 2.62
CA ASN A 54 22.85 -9.16 2.59
C ASN A 54 22.32 -8.32 1.40
N CYS A 55 21.21 -8.72 0.78
CA CYS A 55 20.74 -8.12 -0.48
C CYS A 55 19.61 -7.08 -0.33
N LEU A 56 19.33 -6.59 0.89
CA LEU A 56 18.29 -5.57 1.11
C LEU A 56 18.61 -4.28 0.36
N MET A 57 19.86 -3.80 0.44
CA MET A 57 20.32 -2.59 -0.28
C MET A 57 20.26 -2.74 -1.81
N GLN A 58 20.60 -3.92 -2.33
CA GLN A 58 20.60 -4.20 -3.78
C GLN A 58 19.17 -4.30 -4.36
N ASN A 59 18.15 -4.46 -3.51
CA ASN A 59 16.77 -4.69 -3.95
C ASN A 59 15.78 -3.63 -3.43
N GLU A 60 16.26 -2.52 -2.87
CA GLU A 60 15.41 -1.40 -2.44
C GLU A 60 14.47 -0.96 -3.57
N GLY A 61 14.97 -0.84 -4.81
CA GLY A 61 14.15 -0.50 -5.97
C GLY A 61 13.02 -1.50 -6.25
N LYS A 62 13.25 -2.80 -6.01
CA LYS A 62 12.21 -3.83 -6.17
C LYS A 62 11.18 -3.77 -5.05
N ILE A 63 11.62 -3.52 -3.83
CA ILE A 63 10.73 -3.35 -2.66
C ILE A 63 9.85 -2.12 -2.86
N VAL A 64 10.44 -0.98 -3.23
CA VAL A 64 9.71 0.25 -3.55
C VAL A 64 8.70 0.01 -4.68
N GLY A 65 9.09 -0.70 -5.75
CA GLY A 65 8.19 -1.06 -6.84
C GLY A 65 7.03 -1.95 -6.39
N ALA A 66 7.29 -2.95 -5.54
CA ALA A 66 6.27 -3.82 -4.96
C ALA A 66 5.31 -3.04 -4.03
N LEU A 67 5.84 -2.10 -3.25
CA LEU A 67 5.06 -1.26 -2.36
C LEU A 67 4.13 -0.31 -3.12
N LYS A 68 4.61 0.26 -4.23
CA LYS A 68 3.77 1.09 -5.12
C LYS A 68 2.60 0.28 -5.68
N LYS A 69 2.84 -0.95 -6.15
CA LYS A 69 1.79 -1.86 -6.63
C LYS A 69 0.79 -2.21 -5.53
N PHE A 70 1.27 -2.45 -4.31
CA PHE A 70 0.40 -2.68 -3.17
C PHE A 70 -0.46 -1.46 -2.86
N GLN A 71 0.13 -0.27 -2.81
CA GLN A 71 -0.60 0.97 -2.56
C GLN A 71 -1.66 1.23 -3.64
N GLU A 72 -1.33 0.99 -4.91
CA GLU A 72 -2.27 1.07 -6.03
C GLU A 72 -3.43 0.07 -5.86
N SER A 73 -3.14 -1.19 -5.53
CA SER A 73 -4.18 -2.22 -5.31
C SER A 73 -5.15 -1.88 -4.17
N MET A 74 -4.65 -1.16 -3.16
CA MET A 74 -5.42 -0.75 -1.98
C MET A 74 -6.03 0.64 -2.12
N SER A 75 -5.91 1.28 -3.30
CA SER A 75 -6.33 2.67 -3.55
C SER A 75 -5.76 3.66 -2.52
N LEU A 76 -4.54 3.39 -2.03
CA LEU A 76 -3.79 4.27 -1.14
C LEU A 76 -2.97 5.26 -1.98
N LYS A 77 -2.45 6.28 -1.31
CA LYS A 77 -1.50 7.20 -1.93
C LYS A 77 -0.22 6.45 -2.32
N ILE A 78 0.12 6.49 -3.61
CA ILE A 78 1.32 5.85 -4.14
C ILE A 78 2.54 6.67 -3.72
N THR A 79 3.20 6.27 -2.64
CA THR A 79 4.43 6.87 -2.13
C THR A 79 5.65 6.03 -2.44
N GLY A 80 5.49 4.70 -2.47
CA GLY A 80 6.60 3.74 -2.53
C GLY A 80 7.36 3.57 -1.22
N TYR A 81 6.87 4.15 -0.12
CA TYR A 81 7.42 4.01 1.23
C TYR A 81 6.39 3.41 2.18
N LEU A 82 6.89 2.77 3.24
CA LEU A 82 6.03 2.15 4.27
C LEU A 82 5.42 3.23 5.15
N ASP A 83 4.35 3.86 4.65
CA ASP A 83 3.62 4.89 5.38
C ASP A 83 2.78 4.30 6.52
N GLY A 84 2.44 5.13 7.52
CA GLY A 84 1.58 4.74 8.63
C GLY A 84 0.23 4.19 8.17
N GLU A 85 -0.37 4.75 7.11
CA GLU A 85 -1.61 4.22 6.54
C GLU A 85 -1.40 2.86 5.86
N THR A 86 -0.29 2.73 5.12
CA THR A 86 0.11 1.47 4.46
C THR A 86 0.24 0.35 5.50
N ARG A 87 0.93 0.62 6.62
CA ARG A 87 1.10 -0.34 7.72
C ARG A 87 -0.21 -0.71 8.40
N LYS A 88 -1.12 0.24 8.60
CA LYS A 88 -2.47 -0.04 9.14
C LYS A 88 -3.24 -1.00 8.24
N VAL A 89 -3.13 -0.83 6.92
CA VAL A 89 -3.78 -1.73 5.96
C VAL A 89 -3.11 -3.11 5.96
N MET A 90 -1.78 -3.17 6.04
CA MET A 90 -1.04 -4.44 6.11
C MET A 90 -1.39 -5.27 7.36
N LYS A 91 -1.69 -4.62 8.50
CA LYS A 91 -2.08 -5.29 9.75
C LYS A 91 -3.50 -5.83 9.76
N LYS A 92 -4.37 -5.43 8.82
CA LYS A 92 -5.75 -5.93 8.77
C LYS A 92 -5.74 -7.40 8.32
N PRO A 93 -6.59 -8.26 8.90
CA PRO A 93 -6.73 -9.63 8.43
C PRO A 93 -7.24 -9.64 6.98
N ARG A 94 -6.60 -10.43 6.12
CA ARG A 94 -6.96 -10.59 4.71
C ARG A 94 -7.06 -12.08 4.34
N CYS A 95 -7.68 -12.36 3.20
CA CYS A 95 -7.67 -13.68 2.59
C CYS A 95 -6.23 -14.11 2.27
N VAL A 96 -5.92 -15.42 2.34
CA VAL A 96 -4.59 -15.97 2.05
C VAL A 96 -4.28 -15.98 0.55
N GLN A 97 -5.25 -15.64 -0.30
CA GLN A 97 -5.08 -15.60 -1.75
C GLN A 97 -4.13 -14.45 -2.15
N PRO A 98 -3.08 -14.70 -2.97
CA PRO A 98 -2.21 -13.65 -3.49
C PRO A 98 -2.97 -12.70 -4.41
N ASP A 99 -2.61 -11.41 -4.32
CA ASP A 99 -3.24 -10.32 -5.07
C ASP A 99 -2.69 -10.26 -6.51
N SER A 100 -1.40 -10.57 -6.69
CA SER A 100 -0.77 -10.64 -8.01
C SER A 100 -0.76 -12.08 -8.53
N SER A 101 -1.16 -12.25 -9.79
CA SER A 101 -1.39 -13.54 -10.42
C SER A 101 -0.15 -14.19 -11.06
N SER A 102 1.07 -13.79 -10.67
CA SER A 102 2.30 -14.29 -11.35
C SER A 102 2.58 -15.78 -11.14
N ILE A 103 1.81 -16.47 -10.29
CA ILE A 103 1.92 -17.92 -10.03
C ILE A 103 0.57 -18.66 -10.25
N ARG A 104 -0.19 -18.34 -11.30
CA ARG A 104 -1.19 -19.31 -11.83
C ARG A 104 -0.69 -19.91 -13.14
N LYS A 105 0.10 -20.99 -13.06
CA LYS A 105 0.18 -21.92 -14.19
C LYS A 105 -1.23 -22.50 -14.38
N LYS A 106 -1.81 -22.29 -15.57
CA LYS A 106 -3.16 -22.73 -15.93
C LYS A 106 -3.35 -24.18 -15.51
N ARG A 107 -4.30 -24.44 -14.60
CA ARG A 107 -4.88 -25.78 -14.45
C ARG A 107 -5.89 -25.93 -15.56
N TYR A 108 -5.73 -26.97 -16.36
CA TYR A 108 -6.68 -27.37 -17.38
C TYR A 108 -8.10 -27.38 -16.79
N VAL A 109 -9.06 -26.84 -17.54
CA VAL A 109 -10.48 -26.95 -17.18
C VAL A 109 -10.85 -28.42 -17.33
N ILE A 110 -11.16 -29.10 -16.23
CA ILE A 110 -11.93 -30.34 -16.33
C ILE A 110 -13.34 -29.85 -16.63
N GLU A 111 -13.82 -30.05 -17.87
CA GLU A 111 -15.17 -29.67 -18.26
C GLU A 111 -16.17 -30.30 -17.27
N GLY A 112 -16.90 -29.49 -16.51
CA GLY A 112 -17.93 -30.01 -15.60
C GLY A 112 -18.21 -29.24 -14.31
N THR A 113 -17.45 -28.21 -13.91
CA THR A 113 -17.79 -27.46 -12.68
C THR A 113 -18.89 -26.43 -12.93
N ARG A 114 -20.11 -26.90 -13.23
CA ARG A 114 -21.31 -26.07 -13.21
C ARG A 114 -21.94 -26.27 -11.83
N SER A 115 -21.90 -25.24 -10.98
CA SER A 115 -22.70 -25.23 -9.75
C SER A 115 -24.17 -25.26 -10.17
N LEU A 116 -24.84 -26.39 -9.95
CA LEU A 116 -26.28 -26.51 -10.11
C LEU A 116 -26.93 -25.54 -9.10
N LYS A 117 -27.83 -24.71 -9.63
CA LYS A 117 -28.56 -23.69 -8.89
C LYS A 117 -29.90 -24.25 -8.44
#